data_AF-A0A369XWY0-F1
#
_entry.id   AF-A0A369XWY0-F1
#
_cell.length_a   1.000
_cell.length_b   1.000
_cell.length_c   1.000
_cell.angle_alpha   90.00
_cell.angle_beta   90.00
_cell.angle_gamma   90.00
#
_symmetry.space_group_name_H-M   'P 1'
#
loop_
_entity.id
_entity.type
_entity.pdbx_description
1 polymer ?
#
loop_
_entity_poly.entity_id
_entity_poly.type
_entity_poly.pdbx_seq_one_letter_code
_entity_poly.pdbx_strand_id
1 'polypeptide(L)'
;MEKNNYENLKEELTKLWNRERADNFLEEIVDKIDEDQLECLSKMIIYIADKTPDLDEIKLTEIANSLDTFDGSLEFLEYFFKMTQPDLVDSMMENLKADPEEVIDLLESMEDQGIIEYLAEFGSFYVWFKG
;
A
#
# COMPACT_ATOMS: atom_id res chain seq x y z
N MET A 1 -17.17 -2.77 -4.64
CA MET A 1 -16.61 -3.97 -4.01
C MET A 1 -16.58 -5.16 -4.95
N GLU A 2 -15.46 -5.33 -5.67
CA GLU A 2 -15.21 -6.59 -6.34
C GLU A 2 -15.11 -7.70 -5.28
N LYS A 3 -16.02 -8.68 -5.34
CA LYS A 3 -15.98 -9.90 -4.49
C LYS A 3 -14.61 -10.59 -4.49
N ASN A 4 -13.76 -10.26 -5.45
CA ASN A 4 -12.42 -10.79 -5.63
C ASN A 4 -11.45 -10.36 -4.51
N ASN A 5 -11.42 -9.08 -4.11
CA ASN A 5 -10.43 -8.59 -3.14
C ASN A 5 -10.65 -9.18 -1.75
N TYR A 6 -11.91 -9.25 -1.31
CA TYR A 6 -12.29 -9.86 -0.02
C TYR A 6 -11.92 -11.35 0.03
N GLU A 7 -12.32 -12.13 -0.99
CA GLU A 7 -12.04 -13.57 -1.01
C GLU A 7 -10.54 -13.85 -1.16
N ASN A 8 -9.82 -13.07 -1.95
CA ASN A 8 -8.37 -13.18 -2.07
C ASN A 8 -7.68 -12.90 -0.73
N LEU A 9 -8.01 -11.79 -0.07
CA LEU A 9 -7.45 -11.46 1.24
C LEU A 9 -7.77 -12.56 2.27
N LYS A 10 -8.99 -13.09 2.25
CA LYS A 10 -9.38 -14.22 3.10
C LYS A 10 -8.49 -15.44 2.88
N GLU A 11 -8.29 -15.84 1.62
CA GLU A 11 -7.44 -16.97 1.28
C GLU A 11 -6.02 -16.76 1.79
N GLU A 12 -5.42 -15.59 1.57
CA GLU A 12 -4.06 -15.29 2.05
C GLU A 12 -3.96 -15.27 3.59
N LEU A 13 -4.93 -14.65 4.27
CA LEU A 13 -4.95 -14.64 5.75
C LEU A 13 -5.07 -16.04 6.34
N THR A 14 -5.82 -16.95 5.70
CA THR A 14 -5.92 -18.36 6.15
C THR A 14 -4.65 -19.19 5.93
N LYS A 15 -3.69 -18.68 5.14
CA LYS A 15 -2.34 -19.27 5.04
C LYS A 15 -1.44 -18.78 6.16
N LEU A 16 -1.65 -17.55 6.63
CA LEU A 16 -0.90 -16.94 7.73
C LEU A 16 -1.40 -17.42 9.10
N TRP A 17 -2.72 -17.55 9.24
CA TRP A 17 -3.40 -17.84 10.50
C TRP A 17 -4.39 -19.00 10.34
N ASN A 18 -4.86 -19.55 11.47
CA ASN A 18 -5.95 -20.52 11.40
C ASN A 18 -7.23 -19.84 10.88
N ARG A 19 -8.15 -20.64 10.34
CA ARG A 19 -9.35 -20.14 9.66
C ARG A 19 -10.24 -19.26 10.53
N GLU A 20 -10.50 -19.67 11.77
CA GLU A 20 -11.36 -18.91 12.69
C GLU A 20 -10.77 -17.53 12.99
N ARG A 21 -9.45 -17.46 13.22
CA ARG A 21 -8.72 -16.22 13.43
C ARG A 21 -8.78 -15.29 12.21
N ALA A 22 -8.51 -15.83 11.02
CA ALA A 22 -8.57 -15.08 9.77
C ALA A 22 -9.97 -14.54 9.46
N ASP A 23 -11.00 -15.38 9.63
CA ASP A 23 -12.40 -15.00 9.39
C ASP A 23 -12.82 -13.88 10.34
N ASN A 24 -12.54 -14.01 11.65
CA ASN A 24 -12.87 -12.99 12.65
C ASN A 24 -12.18 -11.65 12.35
N PHE A 25 -10.88 -11.67 12.03
CA PHE A 25 -10.15 -10.45 11.68
C PHE A 25 -10.74 -9.75 10.45
N LEU A 26 -11.04 -10.53 9.41
CA LEU A 26 -11.55 -9.97 8.16
C LEU A 26 -12.92 -9.32 8.34
N GLU A 27 -13.80 -9.95 9.13
CA GLU A 27 -15.09 -9.36 9.53
C GLU A 27 -14.90 -8.05 10.33
N GLU A 28 -13.87 -7.97 11.16
CA GLU A 28 -13.60 -6.78 11.97
C GLU A 28 -13.00 -5.60 11.20
N ILE A 29 -12.22 -5.85 10.14
CA ILE A 29 -11.46 -4.80 9.45
C ILE A 29 -12.18 -4.22 8.23
N VAL A 30 -12.99 -5.03 7.52
CA VAL A 30 -13.62 -4.64 6.25
C VAL A 30 -14.55 -3.43 6.38
N ASP A 31 -15.17 -3.25 7.54
CA ASP A 31 -16.03 -2.09 7.81
C ASP A 31 -15.25 -0.86 8.35
N LYS A 32 -13.94 -0.99 8.60
CA LYS A 32 -13.08 0.05 9.17
C LYS A 32 -12.16 0.72 8.17
N ILE A 33 -11.86 0.05 7.06
CA ILE A 33 -11.04 0.55 5.98
C ILE A 33 -11.90 0.82 4.75
N ASP A 34 -11.47 1.73 3.88
CA ASP A 34 -12.18 1.99 2.63
C ASP A 34 -11.86 0.93 1.55
N GLU A 35 -12.50 1.08 0.39
CA GLU A 35 -12.36 0.12 -0.71
C GLU A 35 -10.93 0.09 -1.29
N ASP A 36 -10.26 1.24 -1.35
CA ASP A 36 -8.92 1.38 -1.92
C ASP A 36 -7.87 0.79 -0.98
N GLN A 37 -8.05 0.98 0.34
CA GLN A 37 -7.26 0.32 1.37
C GLN A 37 -7.45 -1.20 1.38
N LEU A 38 -8.68 -1.68 1.20
CA LEU A 38 -8.97 -3.12 1.12
C LEU A 38 -8.34 -3.73 -0.13
N GLU A 39 -8.42 -3.05 -1.27
CA GLU A 39 -7.72 -3.47 -2.49
C GLU A 39 -6.22 -3.55 -2.25
N CYS A 40 -5.61 -2.47 -1.77
CA CYS A 40 -4.18 -2.40 -1.49
C CYS A 40 -3.75 -3.51 -0.52
N LEU A 41 -4.50 -3.73 0.56
CA LEU A 41 -4.24 -4.80 1.52
C LEU A 41 -4.27 -6.17 0.85
N SER A 42 -5.28 -6.43 0.01
CA SER A 42 -5.41 -7.71 -0.70
C SER A 42 -4.23 -8.00 -1.64
N LYS A 43 -3.62 -6.96 -2.20
CA LYS A 43 -2.47 -7.04 -3.10
C LYS A 43 -1.14 -7.15 -2.35
N MET A 44 -1.01 -6.40 -1.26
CA MET A 44 0.24 -6.28 -0.51
C MET A 44 0.40 -7.29 0.63
N ILE A 45 -0.64 -8.03 1.03
CA ILE A 45 -0.62 -8.90 2.22
C ILE A 45 0.56 -9.89 2.23
N ILE A 46 0.93 -10.47 1.09
CA ILE A 46 2.06 -11.40 0.98
C ILE A 46 3.38 -10.68 1.30
N TYR A 47 3.57 -9.47 0.75
CA TYR A 47 4.75 -8.64 0.99
C TYR A 47 4.80 -8.16 2.45
N ILE A 48 3.66 -7.72 2.99
CA ILE A 48 3.53 -7.28 4.39
C ILE A 48 3.93 -8.42 5.33
N ALA A 49 3.44 -9.63 5.09
CA ALA A 49 3.74 -10.80 5.92
C ALA A 49 5.22 -11.21 5.84
N ASP A 50 5.85 -11.12 4.66
CA ASP A 50 7.28 -11.38 4.49
C ASP A 50 8.15 -10.35 5.23
N LYS A 51 7.79 -9.06 5.13
CA LYS A 51 8.51 -7.95 5.76
C LYS A 51 8.21 -7.78 7.26
N THR A 52 7.16 -8.44 7.78
CA THR A 52 6.74 -8.32 9.19
C THR A 52 6.70 -9.69 9.88
N PRO A 53 7.85 -10.19 10.36
CA PRO A 53 7.89 -11.37 11.22
C PRO A 53 6.97 -11.13 12.44
N ASP A 54 6.15 -12.12 12.77
CA ASP A 54 5.13 -12.03 13.84
C ASP A 54 3.98 -11.03 13.53
N LEU A 55 3.54 -10.98 12.27
CA LEU A 55 2.31 -10.27 11.89
C LEU A 55 1.11 -10.84 12.66
N ASP A 56 0.46 -9.96 13.44
CA ASP A 56 -0.79 -10.21 14.16
C ASP A 56 -1.88 -9.24 13.71
N GLU A 57 -3.09 -9.40 14.25
CA GLU A 57 -4.26 -8.61 13.89
C GLU A 57 -4.09 -7.13 14.22
N ILE A 58 -3.42 -6.81 15.31
CA ILE A 58 -3.21 -5.42 15.76
C ILE A 58 -2.28 -4.74 14.75
N LYS A 59 -1.12 -5.33 14.47
CA LYS A 59 -0.17 -4.81 13.48
C LYS A 59 -0.80 -4.72 12.10
N LEU A 60 -1.55 -5.74 11.66
CA LEU A 60 -2.17 -5.70 10.35
C LEU A 60 -3.26 -4.63 10.25
N THR A 61 -3.99 -4.36 11.33
CA THR A 61 -4.92 -3.24 11.41
C THR A 61 -4.18 -1.90 11.29
N GLU A 62 -3.09 -1.72 12.03
CA GLU A 62 -2.27 -0.50 11.95
C GLU A 62 -1.73 -0.29 10.54
N ILE A 63 -1.21 -1.34 9.91
CA ILE A 63 -0.70 -1.33 8.54
C ILE A 63 -1.80 -0.97 7.55
N ALA A 64 -2.98 -1.61 7.64
CA ALA A 64 -4.09 -1.36 6.73
C ALA A 64 -4.54 0.11 6.70
N ASN A 65 -4.46 0.81 7.84
CA ASN A 65 -4.76 2.25 7.92
C ASN A 65 -3.70 3.15 7.27
N SER A 66 -2.54 2.59 6.93
CA SER A 66 -1.42 3.27 6.25
C SER A 66 -1.25 2.80 4.79
N LEU A 67 -2.24 2.09 4.26
CA LEU A 67 -2.27 1.67 2.86
C LEU A 67 -3.01 2.70 1.99
N ASP A 68 -2.61 2.79 0.74
CA ASP A 68 -3.32 3.59 -0.26
C ASP A 68 -3.03 3.09 -1.69
N THR A 69 -3.92 3.40 -2.63
CA THR A 69 -3.82 3.01 -4.04
C THR A 69 -3.84 4.25 -4.93
N PHE A 70 -2.98 4.27 -5.94
CA PHE A 70 -2.89 5.34 -6.94
C PHE A 70 -2.94 4.76 -8.35
N ASP A 71 -3.38 5.54 -9.35
CA ASP A 71 -3.40 5.17 -10.77
C ASP A 71 -1.98 5.01 -11.35
N GLY A 72 -0.94 5.47 -10.64
CA GLY A 72 0.45 5.28 -11.02
C GLY A 72 1.44 6.00 -10.11
N SER A 73 2.73 5.74 -10.34
CA SER A 73 3.83 6.32 -9.56
C SER A 73 3.85 7.84 -9.55
N LEU A 74 3.52 8.49 -10.67
CA LEU A 74 3.49 9.96 -10.75
C LEU A 74 2.37 10.56 -9.91
N GLU A 75 1.20 9.94 -9.84
CA GLU A 75 0.12 10.41 -8.99
C GLU A 75 0.49 10.27 -7.52
N PHE A 76 1.04 9.11 -7.15
CA PHE A 76 1.59 8.87 -5.82
C PHE A 76 2.62 9.94 -5.42
N LEU A 77 3.61 10.21 -6.28
CA LEU A 77 4.66 11.19 -5.99
C LEU A 77 4.08 12.60 -5.85
N GLU A 78 3.13 12.98 -6.70
CA GLU A 78 2.43 14.26 -6.59
C GLU A 78 1.69 14.38 -5.24
N TYR A 79 0.97 13.33 -4.84
CA TYR A 79 0.31 13.25 -3.55
C TYR A 79 1.31 13.37 -2.38
N PHE A 80 2.39 12.58 -2.43
CA PHE A 80 3.44 12.57 -1.40
C PHE A 80 4.09 13.95 -1.24
N PHE A 81 4.42 14.62 -2.35
CA PHE A 81 4.99 15.96 -2.29
C PHE A 81 4.00 17.02 -1.83
N LYS A 82 2.71 16.91 -2.16
CA LYS A 82 1.69 17.82 -1.60
C LYS A 82 1.62 17.73 -0.09
N MET A 83 1.83 16.55 0.48
CA MET A 83 1.84 16.36 1.93
C MET A 83 3.14 16.83 2.60
N THR A 84 4.28 16.65 1.93
CA THR A 84 5.60 16.87 2.55
C THR A 84 6.26 18.20 2.18
N GLN A 85 6.09 18.65 0.94
CA GLN A 85 6.74 19.82 0.33
C GLN A 85 5.79 20.57 -0.64
N PRO A 86 4.63 21.08 -0.16
CA PRO A 86 3.57 21.61 -1.02
C PRO A 86 4.02 22.75 -1.94
N ASP A 87 4.96 23.58 -1.50
CA ASP A 87 5.43 24.75 -2.27
C ASP A 87 6.31 24.38 -3.48
N LEU A 88 6.81 23.14 -3.56
CA LEU A 88 7.74 22.69 -4.61
C LEU A 88 7.12 21.67 -5.59
N VAL A 89 5.90 21.21 -5.32
CA VAL A 89 5.22 20.14 -6.08
C VAL A 89 5.26 20.38 -7.57
N ASP A 90 4.82 21.56 -8.04
CA ASP A 90 4.73 21.85 -9.48
C ASP A 90 6.09 21.72 -10.16
N SER A 91 7.15 22.24 -9.54
CA SER A 91 8.51 22.19 -10.07
C SER A 91 9.10 20.77 -10.06
N MET A 92 8.82 19.98 -9.02
CA MET A 92 9.27 18.59 -8.94
C MET A 92 8.55 17.72 -9.97
N MET A 93 7.23 17.89 -10.10
CA MET A 93 6.43 17.11 -11.04
C MET A 93 6.72 17.45 -12.51
N GLU A 94 7.10 18.69 -12.82
CA GLU A 94 7.50 19.07 -14.18
C GLU A 94 8.78 18.34 -14.63
N ASN A 95 9.76 18.20 -13.72
CA ASN A 95 10.98 17.44 -13.98
C ASN A 95 10.70 15.93 -14.12
N LEU A 96 9.97 15.35 -13.16
CA LEU A 96 9.68 13.91 -13.14
C LEU A 96 8.86 13.43 -14.35
N LYS A 97 7.99 14.29 -14.89
CA LYS A 97 7.23 13.96 -16.12
C LYS A 97 8.13 13.88 -17.35
N ALA A 98 9.29 14.54 -17.33
CA ALA A 98 10.25 14.52 -18.42
C ALA A 98 11.28 13.37 -18.28
N ASP A 99 11.47 12.84 -17.07
CA ASP A 99 12.49 11.83 -16.77
C ASP A 99 11.93 10.63 -15.97
N PRO A 100 11.56 9.53 -16.66
CA PRO A 100 11.10 8.30 -16.01
C PRO A 100 12.17 7.59 -15.16
N GLU A 101 13.46 7.79 -15.43
CA GLU A 101 14.53 7.18 -14.61
C GLU A 101 14.57 7.85 -13.23
N GLU A 102 14.42 9.18 -13.18
CA GLU A 102 14.36 9.93 -11.93
C GLU A 102 13.17 9.51 -11.04
N VAL A 103 12.05 9.12 -11.65
CA VAL A 103 10.89 8.57 -10.92
C VAL A 103 11.26 7.25 -10.24
N ILE A 104 11.97 6.35 -10.92
CA ILE A 104 12.37 5.05 -10.37
C ILE A 104 13.39 5.25 -9.25
N ASP A 105 14.43 6.04 -9.50
CA ASP A 105 15.49 6.33 -8.52
C ASP A 105 14.90 6.91 -7.21
N LEU A 106 13.90 7.78 -7.34
CA LEU A 106 13.23 8.37 -6.19
C LEU A 106 12.41 7.33 -5.40
N LEU A 107 11.65 6.48 -6.09
CA LEU A 107 10.85 5.43 -5.44
C LEU A 107 11.73 4.43 -4.71
N GLU A 108 12.81 3.97 -5.34
CA GLU A 108 13.79 3.07 -4.73
C GLU A 108 14.43 3.73 -3.50
N SER A 109 14.81 5.01 -3.61
CA SER A 109 15.34 5.77 -2.47
C SER A 109 14.31 5.90 -1.33
N MET A 110 13.02 6.06 -1.61
CA MET A 110 11.98 6.12 -0.59
C MET A 110 11.76 4.78 0.11
N GLU A 111 11.84 3.67 -0.64
CA GLU A 111 11.79 2.31 -0.09
C GLU A 111 13.02 2.01 0.78
N ASP A 112 14.23 2.32 0.30
CA ASP A 112 15.49 2.12 1.02
C ASP A 112 15.56 2.93 2.33
N GLN A 113 14.96 4.11 2.35
CA GLN A 113 14.85 4.94 3.55
C GLN A 113 13.76 4.45 4.52
N GLY A 114 12.99 3.43 4.13
CA GLY A 114 11.89 2.90 4.92
C GLY A 114 10.74 3.89 5.08
N ILE A 115 10.49 4.73 4.06
CA ILE A 115 9.35 5.66 4.02
C ILE A 115 8.11 4.94 3.46
N ILE A 116 8.31 4.08 2.47
CA ILE A 116 7.25 3.29 1.86
C ILE A 116 7.72 1.84 1.63
N GLU A 117 6.76 0.96 1.46
CA GLU A 117 6.88 -0.26 0.66
C GLU A 117 5.86 -0.12 -0.48
N TYR A 118 6.16 -0.60 -1.69
CA TYR A 118 5.22 -0.44 -2.82
C TYR A 118 5.18 -1.65 -3.75
N LEU A 119 4.06 -1.76 -4.48
CA LEU A 119 3.87 -2.70 -5.59
C LEU A 119 3.34 -1.94 -6.81
N ALA A 120 4.10 -1.96 -7.91
CA ALA A 120 3.69 -1.35 -9.17
C ALA A 120 3.10 -2.40 -10.12
N GLU A 121 1.84 -2.23 -10.51
CA GLU A 121 1.16 -3.01 -11.55
C GLU A 121 0.77 -2.09 -12.72
N PHE A 122 0.35 -2.67 -13.84
CA PHE A 122 -0.06 -1.87 -14.99
C PHE A 122 -1.30 -1.04 -14.66
N GLY A 123 -1.11 0.29 -14.50
CA GLY A 123 -2.19 1.23 -14.19
C GLY A 123 -2.59 1.27 -12.72
N SER A 124 -1.78 0.72 -11.81
CA SER A 124 -2.03 0.78 -10.37
C SER A 124 -0.73 0.80 -9.59
N PHE A 125 -0.70 1.56 -8.50
CA PHE A 125 0.45 1.73 -7.64
C PHE A 125 -0.02 1.62 -6.18
N TYR A 126 0.32 0.50 -5.55
CA TYR A 126 -0.10 0.15 -4.19
C TYR A 126 0.99 0.55 -3.22
N VAL A 127 0.65 1.29 -2.17
CA VAL A 127 1.62 1.86 -1.24
C VAL A 127 1.28 1.50 0.18
N TRP A 128 2.29 1.07 0.93
CA TRP A 128 2.28 1.01 2.38
C TRP A 128 3.20 2.11 2.92
N PHE A 129 2.62 3.13 3.53
CA PHE A 129 3.39 4.18 4.22
C PHE A 129 3.96 3.64 5.54
N LYS A 130 5.28 3.73 5.68
CA LYS A 130 6.03 3.28 6.85
C LYS A 130 6.21 4.48 7.78
N GLY A 131 5.60 4.41 8.97
CA GLY A 131 5.66 5.44 10.02
C GLY A 131 6.81 5.25 10.99
#